data_AF-A0A3L9M1W3-F1
#
_entry.id   AF-A0A3L9M1W3-F1
#
_cell.length_a   1.000
_cell.length_b   1.000
_cell.length_c   1.000
_cell.angle_alpha   90.00
_cell.angle_beta   90.00
_cell.angle_gamma   90.00
#
_symmetry.space_group_name_H-M   'P 1'
#
loop_
_entity.id
_entity.type
_entity.pdbx_description
1 polymer ?
#
loop_
_entity_poly.entity_id
_entity_poly.type
_entity_poly.pdbx_seq_one_letter_code
_entity_poly.pdbx_strand_id
1 'polypeptide(L)'
;MKGCLQIIFSSIILLLFCLFMAIVTSLFQNKNEPNKSDNKVLESNYEIDKSIDFKNNYDVNDIETIRNNYDYNETNFNYRSGAICNDGTQSSATGRGACSHHGGVAYWLN
;
A
#
# COMPACT_ATOMS: atom_id res chain seq x y z
N MET A 1 58.64 -5.31 23.07
CA MET A 1 58.00 -6.01 21.91
C MET A 1 56.49 -6.29 22.08
N LYS A 2 55.94 -6.33 23.30
CA LYS A 2 54.50 -6.60 23.54
C LYS A 2 53.55 -5.53 22.99
N GLY A 3 53.95 -4.26 22.97
CA GLY A 3 53.10 -3.16 22.49
C GLY A 3 52.81 -3.17 20.98
N CYS A 4 53.76 -3.63 20.15
CA CYS A 4 53.56 -3.65 18.69
C CYS A 4 52.53 -4.72 18.29
N LEU A 5 52.57 -5.87 18.96
CA LEU A 5 51.65 -6.97 18.71
C LEU A 5 50.20 -6.61 19.08
N GLN A 6 50.00 -5.88 20.17
CA GLN A 6 48.68 -5.42 20.62
C GLN A 6 48.03 -4.41 19.66
N ILE A 7 48.84 -3.55 19.03
CA ILE A 7 48.37 -2.61 18.01
C ILE A 7 47.91 -3.37 16.75
N ILE A 8 48.67 -4.39 16.34
CA ILE A 8 48.30 -5.22 15.17
C ILE A 8 46.98 -5.95 15.42
N PHE A 9 46.78 -6.54 16.60
CA PHE A 9 45.53 -7.21 16.95
C PHE A 9 44.33 -6.25 16.98
N SER A 10 44.50 -5.04 17.53
CA SER A 10 43.42 -4.05 17.55
C SER A 10 43.00 -3.60 16.15
N SER A 11 43.97 -3.42 15.25
CA SER A 11 43.69 -3.03 13.86
C SER A 11 42.97 -4.13 13.09
N ILE A 12 43.34 -5.40 13.30
CA ILE A 12 42.68 -6.54 12.66
C ILE A 12 41.24 -6.67 13.14
N ILE A 13 41.00 -6.54 14.46
CA ILE A 13 39.64 -6.62 15.03
C ILE A 13 38.75 -5.52 14.47
N LEU A 14 39.25 -4.29 14.36
CA LEU A 14 38.50 -3.17 13.78
C LEU A 14 38.14 -3.41 12.31
N LEU A 15 39.08 -3.93 11.52
CA LEU A 15 38.83 -4.29 10.12
C LEU A 15 37.77 -5.39 9.98
N LEU A 16 37.85 -6.44 10.80
CA LEU A 16 36.86 -7.52 10.80
C LEU A 16 35.46 -7.03 11.21
N PHE A 17 35.38 -6.14 12.20
CA PHE A 17 34.12 -5.55 12.62
C PHE A 17 33.47 -4.69 11.53
N CYS A 18 34.26 -3.84 10.87
CA CYS A 18 33.77 -3.03 9.74
C CYS A 18 33.27 -3.91 8.59
N LEU A 19 33.99 -4.99 8.28
CA LEU A 19 33.64 -5.93 7.21
C LEU A 19 32.35 -6.69 7.53
N PHE A 20 32.18 -7.11 8.79
CA PHE A 20 30.95 -7.73 9.28
C PHE A 20 29.75 -6.77 9.17
N MET A 21 29.89 -5.52 9.62
CA MET A 21 28.82 -4.52 9.51
C MET A 21 28.42 -4.24 8.06
N ALA A 22 29.41 -4.15 7.15
CA ALA A 22 29.13 -3.98 5.73
C ALA A 22 28.31 -5.16 5.17
N ILE A 23 28.70 -6.41 5.48
CA ILE A 23 27.96 -7.61 5.05
C ILE A 23 26.54 -7.61 5.60
N VAL A 24 26.36 -7.33 6.89
CA VAL A 24 25.03 -7.27 7.52
C VAL A 24 24.15 -6.23 6.82
N THR A 25 24.68 -5.04 6.53
CA THR A 25 23.90 -4.02 5.81
C THR A 25 23.52 -4.42 4.40
N SER A 26 24.37 -5.16 3.68
CA SER A 26 24.07 -5.68 2.34
C SER A 26 23.00 -6.79 2.35
N LEU A 27 22.95 -7.61 3.40
CA LEU A 27 21.94 -8.66 3.55
C LEU A 27 20.54 -8.11 3.88
N PHE A 28 20.46 -6.94 4.53
CA PHE A 28 19.18 -6.30 4.88
C PHE A 28 18.56 -5.46 3.75
N GLN A 29 19.20 -5.36 2.58
CA GLN A 29 18.57 -4.77 1.39
C GLN A 29 17.63 -5.77 0.71
N ASN A 30 16.59 -6.22 1.43
CA ASN A 30 15.45 -6.87 0.81
C ASN A 30 14.61 -5.78 0.12
N LYS A 31 14.78 -5.69 -1.19
CA LYS A 31 14.04 -4.78 -2.06
C LYS A 31 12.59 -5.23 -2.14
N ASN A 32 11.76 -4.67 -1.29
CA ASN A 32 10.33 -4.56 -1.59
C ASN A 32 10.18 -3.47 -2.66
N GLU A 33 10.46 -3.82 -3.91
CA GLU A 33 10.00 -3.05 -5.05
C GLU A 33 8.46 -3.16 -5.07
N PRO A 34 7.71 -2.06 -4.97
CA PRO A 34 6.29 -2.11 -5.24
C PRO A 34 6.13 -2.44 -6.73
N ASN A 35 5.50 -3.58 -7.03
CA ASN A 35 5.04 -3.91 -8.37
C ASN A 35 4.21 -2.74 -8.89
N LYS A 36 4.80 -1.93 -9.77
CA LYS A 36 4.11 -0.90 -10.51
C LYS A 36 3.28 -1.61 -11.58
N SER A 37 2.08 -2.05 -11.19
CA SER A 37 1.06 -2.38 -12.17
C SER A 37 0.73 -1.10 -12.93
N ASP A 38 1.17 -1.01 -14.18
CA ASP A 38 0.79 0.07 -15.09
C ASP A 38 -0.71 -0.06 -15.38
N ASN A 39 -1.54 0.44 -14.48
CA ASN A 39 -2.93 0.74 -14.78
C ASN A 39 -2.92 1.97 -15.68
N LYS A 40 -3.00 1.71 -16.98
CA LYS A 40 -3.32 2.68 -18.01
C LYS A 40 -4.54 3.47 -17.55
N VAL A 41 -4.30 4.74 -17.22
CA VAL A 41 -5.33 5.72 -16.88
C VAL A 41 -6.36 5.72 -18.01
N LEU A 42 -7.57 5.22 -17.73
CA LEU A 42 -8.76 5.80 -18.33
C LEU A 42 -9.06 7.03 -17.49
N GLU A 43 -9.00 8.17 -18.15
CA GLU A 43 -9.07 9.53 -17.63
C GLU A 43 -10.32 9.71 -16.77
N SER A 44 -10.13 9.82 -15.44
CA SER A 44 -11.20 10.22 -14.53
C SER A 44 -11.18 11.74 -14.42
N ASN A 45 -12.06 12.40 -15.18
CA ASN A 45 -12.46 13.77 -14.89
C ASN A 45 -13.31 13.72 -13.61
N TYR A 46 -12.67 13.95 -12.46
CA TYR A 46 -13.41 14.33 -11.26
C TYR A 46 -13.77 15.81 -11.40
N GLU A 47 -15.07 16.09 -11.42
CA GLU A 47 -15.73 17.06 -10.56
C GLU A 47 -17.23 16.98 -10.88
N ILE A 48 -18.04 16.30 -10.07
CA ILE A 48 -19.40 16.78 -9.78
C ILE A 48 -19.75 16.44 -8.32
N ASP A 49 -19.82 17.52 -7.54
CA ASP A 49 -20.36 17.64 -6.20
C ASP A 49 -21.87 17.33 -6.15
N LYS A 50 -22.34 16.95 -4.97
CA LYS A 50 -23.66 16.43 -4.61
C LYS A 50 -24.83 17.30 -5.10
N SER A 51 -25.50 16.85 -6.16
CA SER A 51 -26.94 17.12 -6.38
C SER A 51 -27.51 16.20 -7.46
N ILE A 52 -27.69 14.91 -7.16
CA ILE A 52 -28.47 14.04 -8.04
C ILE A 52 -29.96 14.29 -7.75
N ASP A 53 -30.54 15.28 -8.43
CA ASP A 53 -31.98 15.33 -8.65
C ASP A 53 -32.34 14.26 -9.70
N PHE A 54 -32.75 13.09 -9.22
CA PHE A 54 -33.11 11.97 -10.08
C PHE A 54 -34.50 12.19 -10.69
N LYS A 55 -34.58 12.88 -11.83
CA LYS A 55 -35.74 12.78 -12.74
C LYS A 55 -35.43 11.75 -13.83
N ASN A 56 -35.91 10.53 -13.62
CA ASN A 56 -35.90 9.52 -14.67
C ASN A 56 -36.98 9.82 -15.70
N ASN A 57 -36.54 10.06 -16.94
CA ASN A 57 -37.39 9.99 -18.12
C ASN A 57 -36.73 9.03 -19.11
N TYR A 58 -36.89 7.73 -18.88
CA TYR A 58 -36.48 6.68 -19.82
C TYR A 58 -37.70 5.86 -20.22
N ASP A 59 -37.90 5.74 -21.54
CA ASP A 59 -38.99 5.03 -22.19
C ASP A 59 -38.83 3.50 -21.99
N VAL A 60 -39.92 2.82 -21.65
CA VAL A 60 -39.96 1.48 -21.05
C VAL A 60 -39.79 0.35 -22.08
N ASN A 61 -39.63 0.68 -23.37
CA ASN A 61 -39.71 -0.28 -24.47
C ASN A 61 -38.38 -0.92 -24.90
N ASP A 62 -37.24 -0.50 -24.33
CA ASP A 62 -35.92 -1.11 -24.60
C ASP A 62 -35.50 -2.17 -23.56
N ILE A 63 -36.40 -2.54 -22.65
CA ILE A 63 -36.10 -3.35 -21.46
C ILE A 63 -35.89 -4.84 -21.76
N GLU A 64 -36.41 -5.38 -22.87
CA GLU A 64 -36.35 -6.83 -23.14
C GLU A 64 -34.96 -7.30 -23.62
N THR A 65 -34.17 -6.42 -24.25
CA THR A 65 -32.82 -6.75 -24.76
C THR A 65 -31.74 -6.72 -23.67
N ILE A 66 -32.04 -6.07 -22.54
CA ILE A 66 -31.10 -5.88 -21.41
C ILE A 66 -31.07 -7.12 -20.50
N ARG A 67 -32.14 -7.91 -20.42
CA ARG A 67 -32.30 -8.94 -19.37
C ARG A 67 -31.34 -10.15 -19.47
N ASN A 68 -30.67 -10.38 -20.61
CA ASN A 68 -29.82 -11.57 -20.80
C ASN A 68 -28.32 -11.29 -20.96
N ASN A 69 -27.86 -10.05 -20.70
CA ASN A 69 -26.43 -9.72 -20.73
C ASN A 69 -26.02 -8.72 -19.63
N TYR A 70 -26.72 -8.75 -18.50
CA TYR A 70 -26.16 -8.26 -17.24
C TYR A 70 -25.65 -9.48 -16.52
N ASP A 71 -24.38 -9.75 -16.77
CA ASP A 71 -23.52 -10.51 -15.89
C ASP A 71 -23.72 -9.95 -14.48
N TYR A 72 -24.55 -10.63 -13.69
CA TYR A 72 -24.70 -10.44 -12.25
C TYR A 72 -23.43 -10.97 -11.58
N ASN A 73 -22.29 -10.43 -11.98
CA ASN A 73 -21.11 -10.42 -11.17
C ASN A 73 -21.29 -9.23 -10.23
N GLU A 74 -22.05 -9.51 -9.17
CA GLU A 74 -21.99 -8.86 -7.86
C GLU A 74 -20.74 -7.97 -7.77
N THR A 75 -20.91 -6.67 -8.01
CA THR A 75 -19.86 -5.70 -7.76
C THR A 75 -19.72 -5.64 -6.25
N ASN A 76 -18.95 -6.58 -5.73
CA ASN A 76 -18.59 -6.74 -4.34
C ASN A 76 -17.69 -5.55 -3.99
N PHE A 77 -18.33 -4.39 -3.82
CA PHE A 77 -17.69 -3.16 -3.41
C PHE A 77 -17.18 -3.42 -2.00
N ASN A 78 -15.89 -3.72 -1.90
CA ASN A 78 -15.17 -3.81 -0.64
C ASN A 78 -15.13 -2.42 -0.01
N TYR A 79 -16.24 -2.01 0.60
CA TYR A 79 -16.33 -0.78 1.37
C TYR A 79 -15.52 -0.96 2.65
N ARG A 80 -14.57 -0.04 2.85
CA ARG A 80 -13.74 0.00 4.04
C ARG A 80 -14.34 1.04 4.97
N SER A 81 -14.64 0.67 6.20
CA SER A 81 -15.14 1.57 7.25
C SER A 81 -14.00 2.21 8.05
N GLY A 82 -12.79 1.68 7.95
CA GLY A 82 -11.59 2.21 8.61
C GLY A 82 -10.39 1.27 8.50
N ALA A 83 -9.42 1.43 9.39
CA ALA A 83 -8.22 0.62 9.46
C ALA A 83 -7.70 0.51 10.90
N ILE A 84 -7.00 -0.59 11.18
CA ILE A 84 -6.07 -0.66 12.31
C ILE A 84 -4.66 -0.40 11.78
N CYS A 85 -3.95 0.50 12.44
CA CYS A 85 -2.59 0.88 12.09
C CYS A 85 -1.55 -0.07 12.71
N ASN A 86 -0.31 -0.02 12.22
CA ASN A 86 0.77 -0.89 12.69
C ASN A 86 1.17 -0.66 14.15
N ASP A 87 0.90 0.52 14.71
CA ASP A 87 1.08 0.81 16.13
C ASP A 87 -0.12 0.35 17.00
N GLY A 88 -1.14 -0.26 16.40
CA GLY A 88 -2.38 -0.70 17.07
C GLY A 88 -3.48 0.36 17.14
N THR A 89 -3.23 1.59 16.69
CA THR A 89 -4.24 2.66 16.68
C THR A 89 -5.34 2.36 15.68
N GLN A 90 -6.60 2.54 16.08
CA GLN A 90 -7.72 2.50 15.15
C GLN A 90 -7.89 3.84 14.46
N SER A 91 -8.03 3.82 13.13
CA SER A 91 -8.29 4.98 12.30
C SER A 91 -9.58 4.81 11.51
N SER A 92 -10.39 5.86 11.43
CA SER A 92 -11.53 5.93 10.51
C SER A 92 -11.10 6.33 9.09
N ALA A 93 -9.82 6.61 8.86
CA ALA A 93 -9.31 7.00 7.55
C ALA A 93 -9.31 5.79 6.59
N THR A 94 -9.76 6.04 5.37
CA THR A 94 -9.81 5.04 4.29
C THR A 94 -8.97 5.50 3.11
N GLY A 95 -8.31 4.57 2.42
CA GLY A 95 -7.59 4.86 1.19
C GLY A 95 -6.15 5.35 1.38
N ARG A 96 -5.66 6.18 0.46
CA ARG A 96 -4.25 6.60 0.43
C ARG A 96 -3.92 7.48 1.63
N GLY A 97 -2.81 7.18 2.30
CA GLY A 97 -2.34 7.95 3.45
C GLY A 97 -3.01 7.57 4.78
N ALA A 98 -3.93 6.60 4.80
CA ALA A 98 -4.41 6.03 6.05
C ALA A 98 -3.22 5.52 6.88
N CYS A 99 -3.23 5.82 8.18
CA CYS A 99 -2.17 5.45 9.12
C CYS A 99 -0.77 5.98 8.76
N SER A 100 -0.64 7.04 7.96
CA SER A 100 0.68 7.59 7.57
C SER A 100 1.56 7.98 8.76
N HIS A 101 0.96 8.50 9.83
CA HIS A 101 1.64 8.85 11.09
C HIS A 101 1.82 7.66 12.03
N HIS A 102 1.14 6.54 11.74
CA HIS A 102 1.03 5.35 12.59
C HIS A 102 1.74 4.13 11.98
N GLY A 103 2.73 4.38 11.10
CA GLY A 103 3.53 3.33 10.47
C GLY A 103 2.83 2.56 9.35
N GLY A 104 1.73 3.09 8.81
CA GLY A 104 0.93 2.44 7.78
C GLY A 104 -0.16 1.53 8.33
N VAL A 105 -0.97 0.99 7.42
CA VAL A 105 -2.13 0.15 7.75
C VAL A 105 -1.67 -1.27 8.04
N ALA A 106 -2.11 -1.83 9.17
CA ALA A 106 -1.98 -3.24 9.48
C ALA A 106 -3.08 -4.05 8.79
N TYR A 107 -4.35 -3.68 9.00
CA TYR A 107 -5.50 -4.28 8.31
C TYR A 107 -6.67 -3.31 8.19
N TRP A 108 -7.52 -3.52 7.18
CA TRP A 108 -8.71 -2.72 6.91
C TRP A 108 -9.93 -3.26 7.69
N LEU A 109 -10.77 -2.34 8.15
CA LEU A 109 -12.05 -2.64 8.76
C LEU A 109 -13.14 -2.55 7.68
N ASN A 110 -14.05 -3.51 7.71
CA ASN A 110 -15.20 -3.61 6.82
C ASN A 110 -16.45 -3.32 7.65
#